data_AF-A0A536HZ79-F1
#
_entry.id   AF-A0A536HZ79-F1
#
_cell.length_a   1.000
_cell.length_b   1.000
_cell.length_c   1.000
_cell.angle_alpha   90.00
_cell.angle_beta   90.00
_cell.angle_gamma   90.00
#
_symmetry.space_group_name_H-M   'P 1'
#
loop_
_entity.id
_entity.type
_entity.pdbx_description
1 polymer ?
#
loop_
_entity_poly.entity_id
_entity_poly.type
_entity_poly.pdbx_seq_one_letter_code
_entity_poly.pdbx_strand_id
1 'polypeptide(L)'
;MEEGRRFGLDPLIDRVSQGQSAAVQQGFAAAWERGYTAALTIPGDVPGVTVTELEELCTYRPEIEVLLAPDRDRLGTNGLRLIPPHAITLRFGEDSFNLHRAEAVRAHRSFAVHVVAGLEHDLDRPEDIASFMQLGRDTATLRLLQEFTAAERLLASAPPLA
;
A
#
# COMPACT_ATOMS: atom_id res chain seq x y z
N MET A 1 -10.37 -13.49 -9.72
CA MET A 1 -11.66 -12.76 -9.62
C MET A 1 -12.59 -13.39 -8.60
N GLU A 2 -12.78 -14.71 -8.60
CA GLU A 2 -13.65 -15.40 -7.64
C GLU A 2 -13.19 -15.24 -6.18
N GLU A 3 -11.88 -15.34 -5.93
CA GLU A 3 -11.34 -15.19 -4.58
C GLU A 3 -11.66 -13.83 -3.94
N GLY A 4 -11.44 -12.71 -4.65
CA GLY A 4 -11.79 -11.38 -4.14
C GLY A 4 -13.28 -11.23 -3.81
N ARG A 5 -14.16 -11.84 -4.61
CA ARG A 5 -15.61 -11.82 -4.35
C ARG A 5 -15.99 -12.57 -3.07
N ARG A 6 -15.25 -13.62 -2.69
CA ARG A 6 -15.45 -14.32 -1.41
C ARG A 6 -15.22 -13.41 -0.21
N PHE A 7 -14.38 -12.38 -0.37
CA PHE A 7 -14.12 -11.34 0.63
C PHE A 7 -14.97 -10.07 0.43
N GLY A 8 -16.00 -10.11 -0.43
CA GLY A 8 -16.88 -8.97 -0.68
C GLY A 8 -16.26 -7.86 -1.55
N LEU A 9 -15.12 -8.12 -2.19
CA LEU A 9 -14.51 -7.17 -3.12
C LEU A 9 -15.21 -7.24 -4.49
N ASP A 10 -15.32 -6.09 -5.15
CA ASP A 10 -15.74 -5.99 -6.56
C ASP A 10 -14.51 -5.92 -7.47
N PRO A 11 -14.13 -7.02 -8.16
CA PRO A 11 -12.89 -7.05 -8.94
C PRO A 11 -13.04 -6.25 -10.23
N LEU A 12 -12.07 -5.37 -10.49
CA LEU A 12 -11.90 -4.71 -11.78
C LEU A 12 -10.80 -5.41 -12.56
N ILE A 13 -11.07 -5.72 -13.83
CA ILE A 13 -10.07 -6.28 -14.74
C ILE A 13 -9.18 -5.14 -15.23
N ASP A 14 -7.88 -5.22 -14.97
CA ASP A 14 -6.89 -4.38 -15.66
C ASP A 14 -6.83 -4.83 -17.12
N ARG A 15 -7.42 -4.04 -18.01
CA ARG A 15 -7.50 -4.34 -19.45
C ARG A 15 -6.35 -3.77 -20.24
N VAL A 16 -5.69 -2.75 -19.69
CA VAL A 16 -4.69 -1.96 -20.41
C VAL A 16 -3.29 -2.50 -20.13
N SER A 17 -3.08 -3.08 -18.94
CA SER A 17 -1.80 -3.66 -18.49
C SER A 17 -0.61 -2.73 -18.69
N GLN A 18 -0.79 -1.44 -18.39
CA GLN A 18 0.24 -0.38 -18.53
C GLN A 18 0.95 -0.08 -17.22
N GLY A 19 1.00 -1.06 -16.31
CA GLY A 19 1.63 -0.93 -15.00
C GLY A 19 0.72 -0.37 -13.90
N GLN A 20 1.27 -0.34 -12.68
CA GLN A 20 0.54 -0.09 -11.45
C GLN A 20 -0.20 1.26 -11.45
N SER A 21 0.44 2.34 -11.91
CA SER A 21 -0.19 3.66 -11.96
C SER A 21 -1.48 3.66 -12.80
N ALA A 22 -1.49 2.95 -13.93
CA ALA A 22 -2.67 2.85 -14.79
C ALA A 22 -3.77 2.00 -14.13
N ALA A 23 -3.41 0.89 -13.49
CA ALA A 23 -4.35 0.03 -12.78
C ALA A 23 -5.02 0.74 -11.60
N VAL A 24 -4.25 1.47 -10.78
CA VAL A 24 -4.80 2.27 -9.66
C VAL A 24 -5.66 3.40 -10.20
N GLN A 25 -5.24 4.10 -11.26
CA GLN A 25 -6.03 5.14 -11.89
C GLN A 25 -7.37 4.61 -12.41
N GLN A 26 -7.39 3.40 -12.97
CA GLN A 26 -8.63 2.74 -13.39
C GLN A 26 -9.56 2.47 -12.20
N GLY A 27 -9.02 2.00 -11.07
CA GLY A 27 -9.79 1.80 -9.84
C GLY A 27 -10.36 3.12 -9.29
N PHE A 28 -9.55 4.18 -9.26
CA PHE A 28 -9.97 5.50 -8.80
C PHE A 28 -11.01 6.15 -9.71
N ALA A 29 -10.89 5.97 -11.03
CA ALA A 29 -11.90 6.40 -11.99
C ALA A 29 -13.23 5.66 -11.76
N ALA A 30 -13.20 4.33 -11.58
CA ALA A 30 -14.40 3.55 -11.31
C ALA A 30 -15.08 3.96 -9.98
N ALA A 31 -14.30 4.30 -8.94
CA ALA A 31 -14.84 4.84 -7.69
C ALA A 31 -15.51 6.21 -7.92
N TRP A 32 -14.87 7.10 -8.67
CA TRP A 32 -15.44 8.41 -9.02
C TRP A 32 -16.74 8.29 -9.81
N GLU A 33 -16.79 7.41 -10.82
CA GLU A 33 -18.00 7.13 -11.61
C GLU A 33 -19.16 6.60 -10.77
N ARG A 34 -18.86 5.94 -9.64
CA ARG A 34 -19.85 5.46 -8.66
C ARG A 34 -20.27 6.53 -7.65
N GLY A 35 -19.76 7.76 -7.77
CA GLY A 35 -20.10 8.89 -6.92
C GLY A 35 -19.25 9.04 -5.66
N TYR A 36 -18.19 8.25 -5.50
CA TYR A 36 -17.25 8.44 -4.38
C TYR A 36 -16.37 9.67 -4.63
N THR A 37 -16.24 10.53 -3.64
CA THR A 37 -15.43 11.76 -3.69
C THR A 37 -14.01 11.59 -3.14
N ALA A 38 -13.68 10.38 -2.69
CA ALA A 38 -12.39 10.00 -2.15
C ALA A 38 -12.05 8.58 -2.59
N ALA A 39 -10.76 8.28 -2.72
CA ALA A 39 -10.28 6.92 -2.91
C ALA A 39 -8.97 6.70 -2.17
N LEU A 40 -8.77 5.48 -1.68
CA LEU A 40 -7.54 5.01 -1.04
C LEU A 40 -7.07 3.76 -1.78
N THR A 41 -5.77 3.66 -2.03
CA THR A 41 -5.13 2.43 -2.50
C THR A 41 -4.12 1.95 -1.46
N ILE A 42 -4.04 0.63 -1.31
CA ILE A 42 -3.00 -0.10 -0.57
C ILE A 42 -2.54 -1.26 -1.47
N PRO A 43 -1.28 -1.72 -1.39
CA PRO A 43 -0.83 -2.88 -2.13
C PRO A 43 -1.36 -4.19 -1.50
N GLY A 44 -1.23 -5.31 -2.21
CA GLY A 44 -1.77 -6.60 -1.78
C GLY A 44 -0.84 -7.43 -0.89
N ASP A 45 0.38 -6.95 -0.68
CA ASP A 45 1.54 -7.62 -0.08
C ASP A 45 1.99 -6.96 1.24
N VAL A 46 1.12 -6.13 1.84
CA VAL A 46 1.29 -5.51 3.17
C VAL A 46 0.42 -6.24 4.21
N PRO A 47 0.79 -7.48 4.59
CA PRO A 47 -0.04 -8.28 5.49
C PRO A 47 -0.12 -7.74 6.91
N GLY A 48 0.68 -6.72 7.24
CA GLY A 48 0.69 -6.09 8.56
C GLY A 48 -0.54 -5.23 8.83
N VAL A 49 -1.19 -4.65 7.81
CA VAL A 49 -2.21 -3.60 8.00
C VAL A 49 -3.43 -4.05 8.81
N THR A 50 -3.89 -3.19 9.71
CA THR A 50 -5.07 -3.43 10.55
C THR A 50 -6.28 -2.60 10.10
N VAL A 51 -7.47 -3.03 10.52
CA VAL A 51 -8.72 -2.29 10.28
C VAL A 51 -8.63 -0.87 10.85
N THR A 52 -8.12 -0.72 12.08
CA THR A 52 -7.99 0.59 12.73
C THR A 52 -7.07 1.53 11.95
N GLU A 53 -5.94 1.03 11.44
CA GLU A 53 -5.05 1.85 10.59
C GLU A 53 -5.72 2.25 9.27
N LEU A 54 -6.53 1.37 8.67
CA LEU A 54 -7.30 1.72 7.46
C LEU A 54 -8.39 2.77 7.77
N GLU A 55 -9.05 2.68 8.92
CA GLU A 55 -10.02 3.69 9.37
C GLU A 55 -9.36 5.05 9.60
N GLU A 56 -8.16 5.08 10.18
CA GLU A 56 -7.35 6.29 10.35
C GLU A 56 -7.00 6.93 9.00
N LEU A 57 -6.57 6.13 8.01
CA LEU A 57 -6.30 6.62 6.66
C LEU A 57 -7.55 7.15 5.96
N CYS A 58 -8.71 6.52 6.19
CA CYS A 58 -10.00 6.92 5.65
C CYS A 58 -10.61 8.15 6.35
N THR A 59 -10.09 8.52 7.52
CA THR A 59 -10.63 9.66 8.29
C THR A 59 -10.54 10.94 7.47
N TYR A 60 -11.70 11.54 7.21
CA TYR A 60 -11.82 12.75 6.42
C TYR A 60 -11.19 13.93 7.15
N ARG A 61 -10.25 14.58 6.46
CA ARG A 61 -9.60 15.82 6.89
C ARG A 61 -9.70 16.84 5.75
N PRO A 62 -10.56 17.87 5.85
CA PRO A 62 -10.81 18.80 4.74
C PRO A 62 -9.56 19.57 4.31
N GLU A 63 -8.58 19.73 5.19
CA GLU A 63 -7.30 20.38 4.95
C GLU A 63 -6.24 19.48 4.28
N ILE A 64 -6.58 18.22 3.97
CA ILE A 64 -5.63 17.24 3.41
C ILE A 64 -6.25 16.50 2.21
N GLU A 65 -5.95 16.98 1.01
CA GLU A 65 -6.38 16.39 -0.25
C GLU A 65 -5.58 15.14 -0.61
N VAL A 66 -4.29 15.10 -0.29
CA VAL A 66 -3.38 13.98 -0.57
C VAL A 66 -2.79 13.44 0.73
N LEU A 67 -3.10 12.19 1.09
CA LEU A 67 -2.47 11.52 2.23
C LEU A 67 -1.57 10.40 1.74
N LEU A 68 -0.31 10.42 2.16
CA LEU A 68 0.72 9.46 1.78
C LEU A 68 1.13 8.63 2.99
N ALA A 69 1.08 7.31 2.87
CA ALA A 69 1.74 6.37 3.77
C ALA A 69 2.90 5.72 3.02
N PRO A 70 4.16 5.97 3.42
CA PRO A 70 5.32 5.38 2.77
C PRO A 70 5.52 3.91 3.17
N ASP A 71 6.38 3.22 2.42
CA ASP A 71 7.05 1.99 2.88
C ASP A 71 8.08 2.29 4.00
N ARG A 72 8.72 1.24 4.54
CA ARG A 72 9.77 1.33 5.58
C ARG A 72 10.91 2.26 5.19
N ASP A 73 11.34 2.19 3.93
CA ASP A 73 12.55 2.87 3.45
C ASP A 73 12.25 4.29 2.89
N ARG A 74 10.97 4.69 2.87
CA ARG A 74 10.44 5.95 2.33
C ARG A 74 10.77 6.19 0.86
N LEU A 75 10.79 5.12 0.08
CA LEU A 75 10.98 5.13 -1.37
C LEU A 75 9.64 4.82 -2.06
N GLY A 76 8.94 3.80 -1.59
CA GLY A 76 7.62 3.36 -2.04
C GLY A 76 6.46 4.08 -1.34
N THR A 77 5.28 4.00 -1.97
CA THR A 77 4.01 4.48 -1.38
C THR A 77 3.08 3.30 -1.12
N ASN A 78 2.99 2.86 0.14
CA ASN A 78 2.14 1.73 0.54
C ASN A 78 0.72 2.14 0.97
N GLY A 79 0.45 3.45 1.03
CA GLY A 79 -0.91 3.98 1.11
C GLY A 79 -1.02 5.34 0.43
N LEU A 80 -2.05 5.52 -0.39
CA LEU A 80 -2.33 6.81 -1.05
C LEU A 80 -3.83 7.09 -1.03
N ARG A 81 -4.25 8.08 -0.23
CA ARG A 81 -5.62 8.61 -0.26
C ARG A 81 -5.67 9.91 -1.03
N LEU A 82 -6.60 10.02 -1.96
CA LEU A 82 -6.86 11.23 -2.73
C LEU A 82 -8.29 11.72 -2.54
N ILE A 83 -8.44 13.04 -2.38
CA ILE A 83 -9.71 13.78 -2.39
C ILE A 83 -9.53 15.00 -3.30
N PRO A 84 -10.14 15.04 -4.50
CA PRO A 84 -10.87 13.96 -5.17
C PRO A 84 -9.94 12.83 -5.66
N PRO A 85 -10.45 11.68 -6.14
CA PRO A 85 -9.65 10.55 -6.64
C PRO A 85 -8.70 10.86 -7.81
N HIS A 86 -8.78 12.05 -8.39
CA HIS A 86 -7.94 12.55 -9.48
C HIS A 86 -7.13 13.80 -9.07
N ALA A 87 -6.90 14.01 -7.76
CA ALA A 87 -6.25 15.21 -7.23
C ALA A 87 -4.82 15.43 -7.77
N ILE A 88 -4.09 14.35 -8.06
CA ILE A 88 -2.71 14.36 -8.58
C ILE A 88 -2.54 13.28 -9.66
N THR A 89 -1.47 13.40 -10.45
CA THR A 89 -1.05 12.32 -11.36
C THR A 89 -0.35 11.22 -10.56
N LEU A 90 -0.74 9.96 -10.74
CA LEU A 90 -0.11 8.81 -10.08
C LEU A 90 1.25 8.47 -10.70
N ARG A 91 2.21 8.11 -9.85
CA ARG A 91 3.62 7.85 -10.17
C ARG A 91 4.17 6.64 -9.38
N PHE A 92 3.41 5.55 -9.31
CA PHE A 92 3.88 4.29 -8.75
C PHE A 92 5.07 3.74 -9.54
N GLY A 93 5.97 3.07 -8.81
CA GLY A 93 7.27 2.61 -9.27
C GLY A 93 8.38 2.98 -8.29
N GLU A 94 9.62 2.96 -8.77
CA GLU A 94 10.79 3.41 -8.02
C GLU A 94 10.62 4.87 -7.57
N ASP A 95 10.94 5.14 -6.30
CA ASP A 95 10.85 6.47 -5.68
C ASP A 95 9.44 7.11 -5.69
N SER A 96 8.40 6.28 -5.82
CA SER A 96 7.01 6.74 -5.91
C SER A 96 6.57 7.67 -4.78
N PHE A 97 7.11 7.52 -3.57
CA PHE A 97 6.80 8.41 -2.46
C PHE A 97 7.18 9.86 -2.76
N ASN A 98 8.42 10.08 -3.23
CA ASN A 98 8.89 11.42 -3.56
C ASN A 98 8.23 11.95 -4.83
N LEU A 99 7.97 11.09 -5.80
CA LEU A 99 7.25 11.46 -7.02
C LEU A 99 5.81 11.91 -6.71
N HIS A 100 5.06 11.22 -5.84
CA HIS A 100 3.73 11.65 -5.45
C HIS A 100 3.74 12.96 -4.65
N ARG A 101 4.72 13.17 -3.77
CA ARG A 101 4.90 14.46 -3.08
C ARG A 101 5.14 15.59 -4.07
N ALA A 102 5.99 15.38 -5.08
CA ALA A 102 6.24 16.35 -6.13
C ALA A 102 4.98 16.65 -6.95
N GLU A 103 4.17 15.63 -7.27
CA GLU A 103 2.89 15.80 -7.96
C GLU A 103 1.87 16.59 -7.14
N ALA A 104 1.81 16.39 -5.82
CA ALA A 104 0.96 17.21 -4.93
C ALA A 104 1.37 18.69 -4.94
N VAL A 105 2.67 18.97 -4.85
CA VAL A 105 3.20 20.35 -4.95
C VAL A 105 2.88 20.95 -6.32
N ARG A 106 3.13 20.21 -7.40
CA ARG A 106 2.91 20.64 -8.78
C ARG A 106 1.44 20.96 -9.06
N ALA A 107 0.52 20.19 -8.46
CA ALA A 107 -0.92 20.38 -8.58
C ALA A 107 -1.49 21.40 -7.58
N HIS A 108 -0.65 22.03 -6.76
CA HIS A 108 -1.05 22.93 -5.67
C HIS A 108 -2.07 22.30 -4.71
N ARG A 109 -1.89 21.02 -4.39
CA ARG A 109 -2.74 20.27 -3.48
C ARG A 109 -2.12 20.21 -2.08
N SER A 110 -2.97 20.34 -1.08
CA SER A 110 -2.60 20.08 0.30
C SER A 110 -2.22 18.60 0.47
N PHE A 111 -1.13 18.32 1.18
CA PHE A 111 -0.71 16.95 1.45
C PHE A 111 -0.14 16.75 2.85
N ALA A 112 -0.24 15.52 3.34
CA ALA A 112 0.39 15.08 4.57
C ALA A 112 0.97 13.68 4.41
N VAL A 113 1.97 13.39 5.24
CA VAL A 113 2.57 12.06 5.37
C VAL A 113 2.12 11.45 6.69
N HIS A 114 1.62 10.22 6.65
CA HIS A 114 1.19 9.47 7.81
C HIS A 114 1.84 8.09 7.78
N VAL A 115 2.78 7.87 8.70
CA VAL A 115 3.48 6.59 8.82
C VAL A 115 2.54 5.60 9.51
N VAL A 116 2.32 4.47 8.86
CA VAL A 116 1.42 3.41 9.32
C VAL A 116 2.22 2.13 9.44
N ALA A 117 2.43 1.65 10.66
CA ALA A 117 3.30 0.50 10.93
C ALA A 117 2.89 -0.76 10.15
N GLY A 118 1.58 -0.97 9.94
CA GLY A 118 1.08 -2.09 9.14
C GLY A 118 1.33 -1.99 7.63
N LEU A 119 1.61 -0.80 7.12
CA LEU A 119 1.90 -0.54 5.71
C LEU A 119 3.39 -0.38 5.44
N GLU A 120 4.26 -0.27 6.45
CA GLU A 120 5.71 -0.12 6.23
C GLU A 120 6.36 -1.39 5.65
N HIS A 121 5.72 -2.55 5.79
CA HIS A 121 6.30 -3.85 5.44
C HIS A 121 5.56 -4.55 4.29
N ASP A 122 5.85 -4.15 3.06
CA ASP A 122 5.58 -4.93 1.86
C ASP A 122 6.58 -6.10 1.74
N LEU A 123 6.08 -7.28 1.35
CA LEU A 123 6.86 -8.51 1.30
C LEU A 123 7.40 -8.80 -0.11
N ASP A 124 8.39 -8.03 -0.55
CA ASP A 124 9.03 -8.19 -1.87
C ASP A 124 10.24 -9.12 -1.85
N ARG A 125 11.00 -9.14 -0.75
CA ARG A 125 12.26 -9.88 -0.64
C ARG A 125 12.32 -10.73 0.63
N PRO A 126 13.21 -11.74 0.67
CA PRO A 126 13.38 -12.57 1.86
C PRO A 126 13.68 -11.77 3.14
N GLU A 127 14.46 -10.69 3.05
CA GLU A 127 14.75 -9.80 4.18
C GLU A 127 13.51 -9.12 4.77
N ASP A 128 12.48 -8.88 3.97
CA ASP A 128 11.25 -8.21 4.42
C ASP A 128 10.42 -9.11 5.33
N ILE A 129 10.49 -10.44 5.13
CA ILE A 129 9.88 -11.44 6.01
C ILE A 129 10.38 -11.28 7.45
N ALA A 130 11.68 -11.13 7.65
CA ALA A 130 12.24 -10.96 8.99
C ALA A 130 11.70 -9.70 9.66
N SER A 131 11.63 -8.58 8.92
CA SER A 131 11.10 -7.32 9.43
C SER A 131 9.61 -7.40 9.75
N PHE A 132 8.81 -8.05 8.89
CA PHE A 132 7.39 -8.27 9.13
C PHE A 132 7.14 -9.19 10.33
N MET A 133 7.93 -10.26 10.49
CA MET A 133 7.80 -11.15 11.66
C MET A 133 8.08 -10.42 12.98
N GLN A 134 8.99 -9.43 12.98
CA GLN A 134 9.28 -8.60 14.15
C GLN A 134 8.13 -7.64 14.52
N LEU A 135 7.27 -7.27 13.56
CA LEU A 135 6.06 -6.48 13.84
C LEU A 135 5.09 -7.22 14.79
N GLY A 136 5.17 -8.56 14.85
CA GLY A 136 4.50 -9.37 15.86
C GLY A 136 2.97 -9.39 15.77
N ARG A 137 2.40 -9.04 14.62
CA ARG A 137 0.95 -9.03 14.40
C ARG A 137 0.45 -10.43 14.07
N ASP A 138 -0.57 -10.89 14.79
CA ASP A 138 -1.23 -12.15 14.51
C ASP A 138 -2.07 -12.04 13.23
N THR A 139 -1.50 -12.49 12.12
CA THR A 139 -2.13 -12.48 10.80
C THR A 139 -2.07 -13.87 10.17
N ALA A 140 -2.88 -14.11 9.13
CA ALA A 140 -2.81 -15.36 8.36
C ALA A 140 -1.40 -15.57 7.77
N THR A 141 -0.75 -14.49 7.30
CA THR A 141 0.61 -14.53 6.76
C THR A 141 1.64 -14.89 7.83
N LEU A 142 1.55 -14.33 9.05
CA LEU A 142 2.48 -14.69 10.12
C LEU A 142 2.35 -16.18 10.48
N ARG A 143 1.13 -16.69 10.61
CA ARG A 143 0.89 -18.13 10.89
C ARG A 143 1.45 -19.02 9.80
N LEU A 144 1.26 -18.66 8.53
CA LEU A 144 1.82 -19.40 7.40
C LEU A 144 3.37 -19.39 7.41
N LEU A 145 3.99 -18.26 7.72
CA LEU A 145 5.44 -18.15 7.81
C LEU A 145 6.01 -19.01 8.96
N GLN A 146 5.28 -19.12 10.07
CA GLN A 146 5.62 -20.02 11.18
C GLN A 146 5.52 -21.49 10.76
N GLU A 147 4.46 -21.88 10.06
CA GLU A 147 4.32 -23.24 9.49
C GLU A 147 5.46 -23.59 8.52
N PHE A 148 5.94 -22.60 7.77
CA PHE A 148 7.07 -22.77 6.85
C PHE A 148 8.43 -22.71 7.52
N THR A 149 8.50 -22.52 8.84
CA THR A 149 9.73 -22.28 9.59
C THR A 149 10.60 -21.18 8.96
N ALA A 150 9.96 -20.13 8.44
CA ALA A 150 10.61 -19.11 7.62
C ALA A 150 11.81 -18.45 8.33
N ALA A 151 11.69 -18.18 9.64
CA ALA A 151 12.80 -17.62 10.43
C ALA A 151 14.06 -18.50 10.40
N GLU A 152 13.90 -19.82 10.53
CA GLU A 152 15.03 -20.77 10.51
C GLU A 152 15.66 -20.82 9.12
N ARG A 153 14.83 -20.81 8.07
CA ARG A 153 15.31 -20.81 6.68
C ARG A 153 16.08 -19.54 6.34
N LEU A 154 15.61 -18.39 6.81
CA LEU A 154 16.30 -17.11 6.63
C LEU A 154 17.67 -17.14 7.31
N LEU A 155 17.74 -17.60 8.57
CA LEU A 155 19.00 -17.75 9.30
C LEU A 155 19.97 -18.70 8.59
N ALA A 156 19.48 -19.82 8.05
CA ALA A 156 20.30 -20.78 7.31
C ALA A 156 20.80 -20.25 5.95
N SER A 157 20.10 -19.26 5.37
CA SER A 157 20.45 -18.64 4.09
C SER A 157 21.37 -17.42 4.21
N ALA A 158 21.62 -16.93 5.42
CA ALA A 158 22.50 -15.79 5.63
C ALA A 158 23.95 -16.14 5.23
N PRO A 159 24.63 -15.30 4.41
CA PRO A 159 26.03 -15.52 4.11
C PRO A 159 26.86 -15.50 5.41
N PRO A 160 27.91 -16.34 5.53
CA PRO A 160 28.76 -16.32 6.71
C PRO A 160 29.35 -14.92 6.92
N LEU A 161 29.35 -14.46 8.18
CA LEU A 161 29.98 -13.20 8.57
C LEU A 161 31.46 -13.25 8.14
N ALA A 162 31.86 -12.28 7.31
CA ALA A 162 33.24 -12.09 6.84
C ALA A 162 34.14 -11.48 7.93
#